data_AF-A0A2V4PBW5-F1
#
_entry.id   AF-A0A2V4PBW5-F1
#
_cell.length_a   1.000
_cell.length_b   1.000
_cell.length_c   1.000
_cell.angle_alpha   90.00
_cell.angle_beta   90.00
_cell.angle_gamma   90.00
#
_symmetry.space_group_name_H-M   'P 1'
#
loop_
_entity.id
_entity.type
_entity.pdbx_description
1 polymer ?
#
loop_
_entity_poly.entity_id
_entity_poly.type
_entity_poly.pdbx_seq_one_letter_code
_entity_poly.pdbx_strand_id
1 'polypeptide(L)'
;MKYSIDYQQLHKGQIRPSDDGDIVGVSFDSEAGFALIPNVGDVVNIPEMEGHAGVSGVVKSRLFNYLRSGDQLFCGINIVVEDRDGIDWGALIKE
;
A
#
# COMPACT_ATOMS: atom_id res chain seq x y z
N MET A 1 5.35 -19.25 -2.89
CA MET A 1 5.14 -18.01 -3.67
C MET A 1 5.44 -16.86 -2.74
N LYS A 2 6.30 -15.93 -3.12
CA LYS A 2 6.69 -14.81 -2.26
C LYS A 2 5.90 -13.56 -2.64
N TYR A 3 5.35 -12.89 -1.65
CA TYR A 3 4.64 -11.62 -1.83
C TYR A 3 5.47 -10.47 -1.27
N SER A 4 5.48 -9.35 -1.97
CA SER A 4 5.86 -8.04 -1.43
C SER A 4 4.71 -7.06 -1.64
N ILE A 5 4.52 -6.15 -0.71
CA ILE A 5 3.52 -5.07 -0.82
C ILE A 5 4.26 -3.76 -0.67
N ASP A 6 3.98 -2.82 -1.57
CA ASP A 6 4.50 -1.46 -1.57
C ASP A 6 3.32 -0.48 -1.57
N TYR A 7 3.43 0.61 -0.81
CA TYR A 7 2.43 1.68 -0.77
C TYR A 7 3.01 2.96 -1.35
N GLN A 8 2.23 3.64 -2.20
CA GLN A 8 2.63 4.92 -2.79
C GLN A 8 1.52 5.95 -2.63
N GLN A 9 1.90 7.16 -2.24
CA GLN A 9 0.98 8.29 -2.11
C GLN A 9 0.77 8.96 -3.48
N LEU A 10 -0.49 9.14 -3.89
CA LEU A 10 -0.88 10.01 -5.00
C LEU A 10 -1.40 11.33 -4.44
N HIS A 11 -0.54 12.35 -4.51
CA HIS A 11 -0.88 13.68 -4.05
C HIS A 11 -1.90 14.38 -4.94
N LYS A 12 -2.69 15.26 -4.34
CA LYS A 12 -3.71 16.04 -5.05
C LYS A 12 -3.11 16.80 -6.25
N GLY A 13 -3.76 16.68 -7.41
CA GLY A 13 -3.34 17.32 -8.65
C GLY A 13 -2.20 16.63 -9.39
N GLN A 14 -1.61 15.56 -8.84
CA GLN A 14 -0.62 14.75 -9.52
C GLN A 14 -1.27 13.68 -10.41
N ILE A 15 -0.59 13.32 -11.49
CA ILE A 15 -1.02 12.26 -12.42
C ILE A 15 -0.43 10.90 -12.02
N ARG A 16 0.71 10.91 -11.33
CA ARG A 16 1.45 9.73 -10.89
C ARG A 16 1.74 9.79 -9.39
N PRO A 17 1.81 8.64 -8.68
CA PRO A 17 2.22 8.60 -7.27
C PRO A 17 3.63 9.18 -7.08
N SER A 18 3.96 9.62 -5.86
CA SER A 18 5.30 10.10 -5.54
C SER A 18 6.34 8.98 -5.72
N ASP A 19 7.47 9.32 -6.34
CA ASP A 19 8.63 8.45 -6.48
C ASP A 19 9.34 8.28 -5.10
N ASP A 20 9.08 9.19 -4.15
CA ASP A 20 9.62 9.19 -2.78
C ASP A 20 8.88 8.22 -1.84
N GLY A 21 7.95 7.42 -2.39
CA GLY A 21 7.27 6.35 -1.68
C GLY A 21 8.26 5.26 -1.33
N ASP A 22 8.98 5.46 -0.24
CA ASP A 22 9.81 4.47 0.40
C ASP A 22 9.01 3.16 0.49
N ILE A 23 9.56 2.11 -0.12
CA ILE A 23 8.96 0.78 -0.17
C ILE A 23 8.78 0.31 1.28
N VAL A 24 7.56 0.43 1.82
CA VAL A 24 7.18 -0.28 3.04
C VAL A 24 7.05 -1.75 2.65
N GLY A 25 8.18 -2.42 2.46
CA GLY A 25 8.25 -3.79 2.00
C GLY A 25 7.74 -4.71 3.08
N VAL A 26 6.43 -4.92 3.13
CA VAL A 26 5.86 -5.91 4.04
C VAL A 26 6.05 -7.27 3.40
N SER A 27 7.00 -8.02 3.94
CA SER A 27 7.18 -9.43 3.61
C SER A 27 6.47 -10.27 4.67
N PHE A 28 5.62 -11.20 4.22
CA PHE A 28 4.94 -12.13 5.10
C PHE A 28 5.45 -13.54 4.80
N ASP A 29 6.09 -14.16 5.78
CA ASP A 29 6.15 -15.62 5.90
C ASP A 29 5.07 -16.01 6.91
N SER A 30 3.87 -16.34 6.44
CA SER A 30 2.85 -16.94 7.29
C SER A 30 2.50 -18.32 6.79
N GLU A 31 2.45 -19.30 7.69
CA GLU A 31 1.90 -20.64 7.38
C GLU A 31 0.44 -20.56 6.92
N ALA A 32 -0.28 -19.49 7.28
CA ALA A 32 -1.67 -19.24 6.89
C ALA A 32 -1.83 -18.41 5.60
N GLY A 33 -0.77 -17.76 5.08
CA GLY A 33 -0.78 -17.04 3.80
C GLY A 33 -1.60 -15.74 3.70
N PHE A 34 -2.15 -15.19 4.79
CA PHE A 34 -3.03 -14.02 4.71
C PHE A 34 -2.31 -12.73 5.13
N ALA A 35 -1.85 -11.96 4.15
CA ALA A 35 -1.71 -10.52 4.29
C ALA A 35 -3.07 -9.89 3.98
N LEU A 36 -3.64 -9.11 4.91
CA LEU A 36 -4.83 -8.31 4.61
C LEU A 36 -4.40 -7.17 3.68
N ILE A 37 -4.65 -7.37 2.38
CA ILE A 37 -4.46 -6.34 1.34
C ILE A 37 -5.74 -5.51 1.31
N PRO A 38 -5.68 -4.19 1.56
CA PRO A 38 -6.88 -3.34 1.51
C PRO A 38 -7.49 -3.35 0.11
N ASN A 39 -8.80 -3.13 0.01
CA ASN A 39 -9.53 -2.98 -1.24
C ASN A 39 -9.51 -1.54 -1.74
N VAL A 40 -9.77 -1.37 -3.05
CA VAL A 40 -10.00 -0.04 -3.62
C VAL A 40 -11.23 0.58 -2.94
N GLY A 41 -11.06 1.80 -2.43
CA GLY A 41 -12.06 2.51 -1.63
C GLY A 41 -11.84 2.43 -0.12
N ASP A 42 -11.00 1.52 0.38
CA ASP A 42 -10.68 1.46 1.80
C ASP A 42 -9.85 2.69 2.20
N VAL A 43 -10.11 3.19 3.41
CA VAL A 43 -9.31 4.26 4.02
C VAL A 43 -8.19 3.61 4.81
N VAL A 44 -6.95 4.02 4.56
CA VAL A 44 -5.75 3.48 5.22
C VAL A 44 -4.94 4.61 5.86
N ASN A 45 -4.33 4.30 7.00
CA ASN A 45 -3.36 5.17 7.67
C ASN A 45 -2.14 4.31 8.05
N ILE A 46 -1.05 4.49 7.31
CA ILE A 46 0.23 3.83 7.52
C ILE A 46 1.16 4.89 8.12
N PRO A 47 1.51 4.80 9.41
CA PRO A 47 2.37 5.79 10.03
C PRO A 47 3.78 5.74 9.44
N GLU A 48 4.52 6.83 9.59
CA GLU A 48 5.95 6.86 9.32
C GLU A 48 6.67 5.80 10.15
N MET A 49 7.59 5.07 9.54
CA MET A 49 8.44 4.07 10.20
C MET A 49 9.89 4.44 9.93
N GLU A 50 10.85 3.97 10.74
CA GLU A 50 12.28 4.35 10.59
C GLU A 50 12.76 4.22 9.14
N GLY A 51 12.99 5.35 8.46
CA GLY A 51 13.44 5.41 7.07
C GLY A 51 12.35 5.20 6.01
N HIS A 52 11.06 5.34 6.35
CA HIS A 52 9.94 5.25 5.41
C HIS A 52 8.87 6.30 5.68
N ALA A 53 8.53 7.11 4.68
CA ALA A 53 7.46 8.09 4.77
C ALA A 53 6.09 7.43 5.04
N GLY A 54 5.27 8.07 5.88
CA GLY A 54 3.89 7.63 6.12
C GLY A 54 3.00 7.81 4.88
N VAL A 55 1.98 6.96 4.77
CA VAL A 55 1.00 6.96 3.66
C VAL A 55 -0.41 6.96 4.25
N SER A 56 -1.27 7.88 3.81
CA SER A 56 -2.65 7.93 4.31
C SER A 56 -3.63 8.44 3.26
N GLY A 57 -4.86 7.96 3.30
CA GLY A 57 -5.91 8.35 2.36
C GLY A 57 -6.76 7.17 1.91
N VAL A 58 -7.28 7.23 0.68
CA VAL A 58 -8.12 6.18 0.11
C VAL A 58 -7.33 5.33 -0.87
N VAL A 59 -7.43 4.01 -0.78
CA VAL A 59 -6.85 3.12 -1.79
C VAL A 59 -7.51 3.37 -3.14
N LYS A 60 -6.73 3.84 -4.10
CA LYS A 60 -7.16 4.16 -5.46
C LYS A 60 -7.02 2.98 -6.42
N SER A 61 -5.89 2.28 -6.34
CA SER A 61 -5.58 1.17 -7.24
C SER A 61 -4.66 0.14 -6.60
N ARG A 62 -4.65 -1.05 -7.20
CA ARG A 62 -3.77 -2.16 -6.83
C ARG A 62 -3.21 -2.76 -8.11
N LEU A 63 -1.91 -2.93 -8.17
CA LEU A 63 -1.22 -3.62 -9.25
C LEU A 63 -0.56 -4.87 -8.71
N PHE A 64 -1.03 -6.03 -9.16
CA PHE A 64 -0.41 -7.33 -8.88
C PHE A 64 0.57 -7.67 -10.00
N ASN A 65 1.86 -7.62 -9.71
CA ASN A 65 2.92 -7.89 -10.66
C ASN A 65 3.54 -9.27 -10.40
N TYR A 66 3.28 -10.23 -11.29
CA TYR A 66 3.77 -11.60 -11.17
C TYR A 66 5.07 -11.77 -11.95
N LEU A 67 6.13 -12.18 -11.26
CA LEU A 67 7.46 -12.39 -11.84
C LEU A 67 7.92 -13.82 -11.59
N ARG A 68 8.45 -14.48 -12.62
CA ARG A 68 9.06 -15.81 -12.51
C ARG A 68 10.58 -15.70 -12.62
N SER A 69 11.29 -16.30 -11.68
CA SER A 69 12.76 -16.41 -11.70
C SER A 69 13.16 -17.85 -11.40
N GLY A 70 13.64 -18.56 -12.43
CA GLY A 70 13.80 -20.02 -12.39
C GLY A 70 12.47 -20.71 -12.06
N ASP A 71 12.49 -21.58 -11.05
CA ASP A 71 11.30 -22.31 -10.58
C ASP A 71 10.47 -21.52 -9.56
N GLN A 72 10.90 -20.31 -9.18
CA GLN A 72 10.22 -19.50 -8.17
C GLN A 72 9.26 -18.48 -8.81
N LEU A 73 8.07 -18.36 -8.21
CA LEU A 73 7.06 -17.35 -8.55
C LEU A 73 6.97 -16.31 -7.43
N PHE A 74 7.11 -15.04 -7.81
CA PHE A 74 7.02 -13.85 -6.96
C PHE A 74 5.82 -13.01 -7.38
N CYS A 75 5.19 -12.32 -6.43
CA CYS A 75 4.14 -11.35 -6.69
C CYS A 75 4.43 -10.07 -5.90
N GLY A 76 4.83 -9.01 -6.61
CA GLY A 76 4.91 -7.67 -6.03
C GLY A 76 3.57 -6.96 -6.18
N ILE A 77 3.08 -6.34 -5.12
CA ILE A 77 1.79 -5.66 -5.09
C ILE A 77 2.05 -4.19 -4.80
N ASN A 78 1.76 -3.32 -5.77
CA ASN A 78 1.82 -1.88 -5.56
C ASN A 78 0.40 -1.36 -5.28
N ILE A 79 0.24 -0.64 -4.18
CA ILE A 79 -1.01 -0.05 -3.74
C ILE A 79 -0.86 1.47 -3.77
N VAL A 80 -1.69 2.13 -4.57
CA VAL A 80 -1.73 3.59 -4.61
C VAL A 80 -2.81 4.09 -3.66
N VAL A 81 -2.42 4.98 -2.76
CA VAL A 81 -3.30 5.68 -1.83
C VAL A 81 -3.42 7.12 -2.28
N GLU A 82 -4.62 7.61 -2.55
CA GLU A 82 -4.86 8.98 -2.98
C GLU A 82 -5.28 9.89 -1.83
N ASP A 83 -4.75 11.11 -1.84
CA ASP A 83 -5.31 12.21 -1.05
C ASP A 83 -6.75 12.43 -1.50
N ARG A 84 -7.71 12.32 -0.57
CA ARG A 84 -9.12 12.62 -0.84
C ARG A 84 -9.64 13.63 0.18
N ASP A 85 -10.15 14.75 -0.34
CA ASP A 85 -10.84 15.74 0.50
C ASP A 85 -12.07 15.11 1.16
N GLY A 86 -12.40 15.55 2.38
CA GLY A 86 -13.62 15.14 3.07
C GLY A 86 -13.54 13.81 3.83
N ILE A 87 -12.35 13.21 3.97
CA ILE A 87 -12.16 12.15 4.96
C ILE A 87 -12.18 12.78 6.35
N ASP A 88 -13.24 12.51 7.11
CA ASP A 88 -13.31 12.85 8.53
C ASP A 88 -12.63 11.74 9.34
N TRP A 89 -11.33 11.89 9.56
CA TRP A 89 -10.52 10.92 10.32
C TRP A 89 -11.05 10.70 11.75
N GLY A 90 -11.62 11.74 12.38
CA GLY A 90 -12.21 11.64 13.72
C GLY A 90 -13.51 10.85 13.77
N ALA A 91 -14.18 10.66 12.62
CA ALA A 91 -15.33 9.77 12.50
C ALA A 91 -14.92 8.30 12.28
N LEU A 92 -13.67 8.02 11.90
CA LEU A 92 -13.19 6.66 11.62
C LEU A 92 -12.71 5.94 12.87
N ILE A 93 -12.15 6.68 13.83
CA ILE A 93 -11.62 6.14 15.09
C ILE A 93 -12.01 7.11 16.21
N LYS A 94 -12.59 6.59 17.28
CA LYS A 94 -12.82 7.34 18.51
C LYS A 94 -11.60 7.19 19.41
N GLU A 95 -10.92 8.30 19.71
CA GLU A 95 -9.87 8.36 20.75
C GLU A 95 -10.41 8.05 22.14
#